data_AF-A0A672NWL3-F1
#
_entry.id   AF-A0A672NWL3-F1
#
_cell.length_a   1.000
_cell.length_b   1.000
_cell.length_c   1.000
_cell.angle_alpha   90.00
_cell.angle_beta   90.00
_cell.angle_gamma   90.00
#
_symmetry.space_group_name_H-M   'P 1'
#
loop_
_entity.id
_entity.type
_entity.pdbx_description
1 polymer ?
#
loop_
_entity_poly.entity_id
_entity_poly.type
_entity_poly.pdbx_seq_one_letter_code
_entity_poly.pdbx_strand_id
1 'polypeptide(L)'
;MPDQLTVPEFMDITNEDYKAPTTSVFCTRMAHCRNTVGALEEALDLDCSVLHKIKKSVKAINSSGLTHVENEEQYIQALERFTDNTVYKDDPEMSDYFLRFAGFTKELTGLFKNLVSQSLTSICCRSFCYEYFRPDLKKTFDKAWKDYETKLGKIEKEKREHAKQHGLIRTEISGGEIAEEMEKERRLFQLQMCEVRNVVHIQLASERASLYFF
;
A
#
# COMPACT_ATOMS: atom_id res chain seq x y z
N MET A 1 0.96 -18.31 -9.65
CA MET A 1 0.72 -17.06 -10.40
C MET A 1 1.64 -17.08 -11.61
N PRO A 2 1.16 -16.79 -12.83
CA PRO A 2 1.98 -16.91 -14.03
C PRO A 2 3.00 -15.76 -14.12
N ASP A 3 4.23 -16.09 -14.52
CA ASP A 3 5.29 -15.24 -15.07
C ASP A 3 5.54 -13.87 -14.41
N GLN A 4 5.67 -13.82 -13.07
CA GLN A 4 6.23 -12.65 -12.39
C GLN A 4 7.71 -12.86 -12.12
N LEU A 5 8.54 -11.87 -12.47
CA LEU A 5 9.98 -11.96 -12.25
C LEU A 5 10.23 -11.84 -10.76
N THR A 6 10.80 -12.88 -10.16
CA THR A 6 11.09 -12.93 -8.72
C THR A 6 12.26 -12.00 -8.36
N VAL A 7 12.42 -11.70 -7.07
CA VAL A 7 13.54 -10.86 -6.59
C VAL A 7 14.91 -11.50 -6.88
N PRO A 8 15.15 -12.80 -6.59
CA PRO A 8 16.42 -13.43 -6.92
C PRO A 8 16.71 -13.40 -8.42
N GLU A 9 15.74 -13.73 -9.26
CA GLU A 9 15.90 -13.69 -10.71
C GLU A 9 16.23 -12.27 -11.21
N PHE A 10 15.58 -11.25 -10.65
CA PHE A 10 15.88 -9.86 -11.00
C PHE A 10 17.29 -9.44 -10.55
N MET A 11 17.73 -9.87 -9.37
CA MET A 11 19.08 -9.61 -8.87
C MET A 11 20.13 -10.30 -9.76
N ASP A 12 19.89 -11.53 -10.18
CA ASP A 12 20.81 -12.29 -11.02
C ASP A 12 20.99 -11.64 -12.39
N ILE A 13 19.89 -11.31 -13.09
CA ILE A 13 19.97 -10.65 -14.41
C ILE A 13 20.58 -9.24 -14.32
N THR A 14 20.38 -8.54 -13.21
CA THR A 14 20.95 -7.19 -13.01
C THR A 14 22.44 -7.27 -12.69
N ASN A 15 22.86 -8.27 -11.92
CA ASN A 15 24.26 -8.52 -11.59
C ASN A 15 25.04 -9.02 -12.82
N GLU A 16 24.41 -9.84 -13.65
CA GLU A 16 24.96 -10.24 -14.96
C GLU A 16 25.13 -9.01 -15.88
N ASP A 17 24.12 -8.15 -15.98
CA ASP A 17 24.20 -6.89 -16.73
C ASP A 17 25.27 -5.94 -16.21
N TYR A 18 25.46 -5.91 -14.89
CA TYR A 18 26.53 -5.13 -14.28
C TYR A 18 27.92 -5.62 -14.68
N LYS A 19 28.14 -6.94 -14.70
CA LYS A 19 29.44 -7.54 -15.00
C LYS A 19 29.74 -7.62 -16.50
N ALA A 20 28.73 -7.85 -17.32
CA ALA A 20 28.86 -8.10 -18.75
C ALA A 20 27.66 -7.55 -19.54
N PRO A 21 27.55 -6.21 -19.70
CA PRO A 21 26.38 -5.55 -20.30
C PRO A 21 26.15 -5.88 -21.78
N THR A 22 27.16 -6.36 -22.49
CA THR A 22 27.07 -6.72 -23.92
C THR A 22 26.54 -8.13 -24.17
N THR A 23 26.66 -9.04 -23.19
CA THR A 23 26.21 -10.44 -23.30
C THR A 23 25.01 -10.75 -22.41
N SER A 24 24.66 -9.82 -21.52
CA SER A 24 23.54 -9.89 -20.61
C SER A 24 22.19 -10.05 -21.33
N VAL A 25 21.30 -10.85 -20.72
CA VAL A 25 19.90 -11.00 -21.17
C VAL A 25 18.97 -9.92 -20.60
N PHE A 26 19.50 -8.93 -19.89
CA PHE A 26 18.68 -7.92 -19.20
C PHE A 26 17.71 -7.22 -20.16
N CYS A 27 18.20 -6.75 -21.30
CA CYS A 27 17.40 -6.03 -22.30
C CYS A 27 16.16 -6.82 -22.77
N THR A 28 16.29 -8.14 -22.94
CA THR A 28 15.17 -9.00 -23.35
C THR A 28 14.19 -9.28 -22.20
N ARG A 29 14.66 -9.16 -20.96
CA ARG A 29 13.86 -9.31 -19.73
C ARG A 29 13.20 -8.02 -19.25
N MET A 30 13.53 -6.85 -19.81
CA MET A 30 12.95 -5.57 -19.33
C MET A 30 11.42 -5.51 -19.53
N ALA A 31 10.88 -6.06 -20.62
CA ALA A 31 9.43 -6.15 -20.82
C ALA A 31 8.75 -7.01 -19.72
N HIS A 32 9.41 -8.08 -19.29
CA HIS A 32 8.94 -8.92 -18.20
C HIS A 32 8.99 -8.18 -16.85
N CYS A 33 9.98 -7.31 -16.64
CA CYS A 33 10.03 -6.42 -15.47
C CYS A 33 8.82 -5.48 -15.46
N ARG A 34 8.50 -4.86 -16.60
CA ARG A 34 7.33 -3.98 -16.74
C ARG A 34 6.01 -4.70 -16.46
N ASN A 35 5.83 -5.91 -17.00
CA ASN A 35 4.64 -6.72 -16.72
C ASN A 35 4.51 -7.05 -15.23
N THR A 36 5.64 -7.33 -14.57
CA THR A 36 5.67 -7.58 -13.12
C THR A 36 5.25 -6.34 -12.34
N VAL A 37 5.72 -5.14 -12.71
CA VAL A 37 5.28 -3.87 -12.09
C VAL A 37 3.77 -3.65 -12.27
N GLY A 38 3.23 -3.90 -13.47
CA GLY A 38 1.80 -3.77 -13.73
C GLY A 38 0.95 -4.70 -12.87
N ALA A 39 1.33 -5.97 -12.75
CA ALA A 39 0.61 -6.93 -11.92
C ALA A 39 0.69 -6.58 -10.42
N LEU A 40 1.82 -6.03 -9.96
CA LEU A 40 1.97 -5.56 -8.57
C LEU A 40 1.08 -4.34 -8.29
N GLU A 41 0.95 -3.42 -9.25
CA GLU A 41 0.05 -2.27 -9.14
C GLU A 41 -1.42 -2.71 -9.08
N GLU A 42 -1.85 -3.60 -9.97
CA GLU A 42 -3.24 -4.09 -9.99
C GLU A 42 -3.62 -4.77 -8.66
N ALA A 43 -2.73 -5.61 -8.12
CA ALA A 43 -2.94 -6.24 -6.83
C ALA A 43 -3.04 -5.20 -5.70
N LEU A 44 -2.14 -4.21 -5.71
CA LEU A 44 -2.13 -3.19 -4.67
C LEU A 44 -3.33 -2.22 -4.76
N ASP A 45 -3.80 -1.90 -5.96
CA ASP A 45 -5.02 -1.10 -6.14
C ASP A 45 -6.24 -1.85 -5.59
N LEU A 46 -6.32 -3.16 -5.84
CA LEU A 46 -7.34 -4.02 -5.26
C LEU A 46 -7.29 -3.99 -3.73
N ASP A 47 -6.11 -4.20 -3.14
CA ASP A 47 -5.92 -4.16 -1.69
C ASP A 47 -6.28 -2.79 -1.11
N CYS A 48 -5.81 -1.70 -1.72
CA CYS A 48 -6.17 -0.33 -1.34
C CYS A 48 -7.70 -0.11 -1.34
N SER A 49 -8.41 -0.66 -2.33
CA SER A 49 -9.86 -0.55 -2.43
C SER A 49 -10.58 -1.26 -1.28
N VAL A 50 -10.09 -2.45 -0.88
CA VAL A 50 -10.63 -3.24 0.23
C VAL A 50 -10.36 -2.53 1.55
N LEU A 51 -9.15 -2.02 1.73
CA LEU A 51 -8.74 -1.28 2.93
C LEU A 51 -9.52 0.02 3.09
N HIS A 52 -9.82 0.72 1.99
CA HIS A 52 -10.68 1.90 2.04
C HIS A 52 -12.09 1.56 2.54
N LYS A 53 -12.64 0.41 2.10
CA LYS A 53 -13.94 -0.07 2.60
C LYS A 53 -13.87 -0.44 4.09
N ILE A 54 -12.83 -1.16 4.53
CA ILE A 54 -12.60 -1.49 5.94
C ILE A 54 -12.52 -0.21 6.77
N LYS A 55 -11.71 0.77 6.35
CA LYS A 55 -11.58 2.08 7.01
C LYS A 55 -12.93 2.79 7.15
N LYS A 56 -13.76 2.77 6.10
CA LYS A 56 -15.10 3.36 6.13
C LYS A 56 -16.01 2.65 7.12
N SER A 57 -16.02 1.31 7.12
CA SER A 57 -16.80 0.51 8.06
C SER A 57 -16.37 0.73 9.51
N VAL A 58 -15.07 0.76 9.79
CA VAL A 58 -14.53 1.02 11.14
C VAL A 58 -14.91 2.41 11.63
N LYS A 59 -14.83 3.43 10.77
CA LYS A 59 -15.32 4.78 11.11
C LYS A 59 -16.81 4.80 11.43
N ALA A 60 -17.62 4.07 10.67
CA ALA A 60 -19.06 3.96 10.92
C ALA A 60 -19.34 3.26 12.26
N ILE A 61 -18.67 2.14 12.54
CA ILE A 61 -18.78 1.40 13.81
C ILE A 61 -18.42 2.32 14.98
N ASN A 62 -17.30 3.03 14.91
CA ASN A 62 -16.90 3.96 15.96
C ASN A 62 -17.92 5.08 16.16
N SER A 63 -18.39 5.70 15.07
CA SER A 63 -19.41 6.74 15.15
C SER A 63 -20.71 6.23 15.79
N SER A 64 -21.19 5.06 15.38
CA SER A 64 -22.39 4.46 15.98
C SER A 64 -22.18 4.07 17.44
N GLY A 65 -20.97 3.61 17.80
CA GLY A 65 -20.61 3.27 19.17
C GLY A 65 -20.62 4.49 20.07
N LEU A 66 -20.08 5.63 19.63
CA LEU A 66 -20.15 6.89 20.38
C LEU A 66 -21.58 7.36 20.59
N THR A 67 -22.42 7.33 19.53
CA THR A 67 -23.84 7.66 19.67
C THR A 67 -24.58 6.71 20.62
N HIS A 68 -24.23 5.43 20.63
CA HIS A 68 -24.81 4.48 21.57
C HIS A 68 -24.45 4.81 23.02
N VAL A 69 -23.18 5.14 23.29
CA VAL A 69 -22.72 5.62 24.62
C VAL A 69 -23.51 6.86 25.05
N GLU A 70 -23.68 7.83 24.16
CA GLU A 70 -24.45 9.06 24.45
C GLU A 70 -25.92 8.75 24.79
N ASN A 71 -26.55 7.80 24.10
CA ASN A 71 -27.92 7.39 24.37
C ASN A 71 -28.04 6.65 25.72
N GLU A 72 -27.08 5.79 26.06
CA GLU A 72 -27.04 5.13 27.37
C GLU A 72 -26.84 6.15 28.50
N GLU A 73 -25.96 7.14 28.31
CA GLU A 73 -25.74 8.23 29.28
C GLU A 73 -27.05 9.03 29.52
N GLN A 74 -27.85 9.30 28.48
CA GLN A 74 -29.16 9.94 28.61
C GLN A 74 -30.19 9.03 29.31
N TYR A 75 -30.20 7.74 28.99
CA TYR A 75 -31.07 6.76 29.63
C TYR A 75 -30.81 6.64 31.13
N ILE A 76 -29.54 6.56 31.53
CA ILE A 76 -29.12 6.52 32.94
C ILE A 76 -29.62 7.77 33.68
N GLN A 77 -29.44 8.97 33.10
CA GLN A 77 -29.93 10.22 33.70
C GLN A 77 -31.45 10.24 33.86
N ALA A 78 -32.20 9.70 32.89
CA ALA A 78 -33.65 9.59 32.99
C ALA A 78 -34.07 8.62 34.11
N LEU A 79 -33.34 7.52 34.28
CA LEU A 79 -33.58 6.54 35.34
C LEU A 79 -33.33 7.13 36.74
N GLU A 80 -32.21 7.84 36.90
CA GLU A 80 -31.86 8.54 38.15
C GLU A 80 -32.90 9.64 38.50
N ARG A 81 -33.36 10.40 37.49
CA ARG A 81 -34.43 11.39 37.71
C ARG A 81 -35.79 10.77 37.99
N PHE A 82 -36.08 9.59 37.45
CA PHE A 82 -37.32 8.87 37.76
C PHE A 82 -37.35 8.46 39.23
N THR A 83 -36.22 8.03 39.79
CA THR A 83 -36.10 7.73 41.22
C THR A 83 -36.21 8.97 42.11
N ASP A 84 -35.82 10.15 41.61
CA ASP A 84 -35.93 11.42 42.34
C ASP A 84 -37.36 12.02 42.33
N ASN A 85 -38.16 11.75 41.29
CA ASN A 85 -39.43 12.46 41.02
C ASN A 85 -40.71 11.63 41.24
N THR A 86 -40.60 10.37 41.69
CA THR A 86 -41.76 9.47 41.77
C THR A 86 -42.53 9.51 43.09
N VAL A 87 -43.80 9.10 43.00
CA VAL A 87 -44.77 8.90 44.10
C VAL A 87 -44.33 7.79 45.08
N TYR A 88 -43.27 7.04 44.79
CA TYR A 88 -42.75 5.91 45.59
C TYR A 88 -41.97 6.32 46.86
N LYS A 89 -42.25 7.49 47.44
CA LYS A 89 -41.72 7.83 48.77
C LYS A 89 -42.11 6.79 49.83
N ASP A 90 -43.16 6.04 49.59
CA ASP A 90 -43.68 4.99 50.47
C ASP A 90 -43.20 3.56 50.12
N ASP A 91 -42.44 3.36 49.03
CA ASP A 91 -41.81 2.08 48.67
C ASP A 91 -40.33 2.26 48.25
N PRO A 92 -39.42 2.36 49.24
CA PRO A 92 -38.00 2.59 49.01
C PRO A 92 -37.29 1.42 48.32
N GLU A 93 -37.83 0.20 48.37
CA GLU A 93 -37.23 -0.96 47.69
C GLU A 93 -37.30 -0.81 46.17
N MET A 94 -38.43 -0.32 45.64
CA MET A 94 -38.58 -0.11 44.19
C MET A 94 -37.56 0.90 43.65
N SER A 95 -37.34 2.00 44.38
CA SER A 95 -36.35 3.02 44.01
C SER A 95 -34.92 2.46 44.03
N ASP A 96 -34.58 1.61 45.03
CA ASP A 96 -33.27 0.95 45.10
C ASP A 96 -33.01 0.03 43.90
N TYR A 97 -34.01 -0.72 43.42
CA TYR A 97 -33.87 -1.56 42.22
C TYR A 97 -33.54 -0.72 40.96
N PHE A 98 -34.21 0.42 40.77
CA PHE A 98 -33.91 1.31 39.64
C PHE A 98 -32.52 1.92 39.75
N LEU A 99 -32.10 2.38 40.94
CA LEU A 99 -30.74 2.91 41.15
C LEU A 99 -29.66 1.87 40.90
N ARG A 100 -29.86 0.62 41.35
CA ARG A 100 -28.93 -0.49 41.04
C ARG A 100 -28.84 -0.76 39.55
N PHE A 101 -29.98 -0.72 38.84
CA PHE A 101 -29.99 -0.89 37.39
C PHE A 101 -29.27 0.27 36.68
N ALA A 102 -29.45 1.52 37.16
CA ALA A 102 -28.71 2.68 36.67
C ALA A 102 -27.19 2.50 36.86
N GLY A 103 -26.78 2.09 38.05
CA GLY A 103 -25.38 1.82 38.39
C GLY A 103 -24.76 0.74 37.51
N PHE A 104 -25.46 -0.38 37.35
CA PHE A 104 -25.03 -1.46 36.45
C PHE A 104 -24.89 -0.98 35.00
N THR A 105 -25.88 -0.24 34.50
CA THR A 105 -25.84 0.30 33.13
C THR A 105 -24.67 1.26 32.96
N LYS A 106 -24.38 2.11 33.95
CA LYS A 106 -23.26 3.05 33.94
C LYS A 106 -21.90 2.36 33.85
N GLU A 107 -21.71 1.26 34.56
CA GLU A 107 -20.49 0.44 34.46
C GLU A 107 -20.35 -0.18 33.07
N LEU A 108 -21.43 -0.73 32.52
CA LEU A 108 -21.48 -1.29 31.17
C LEU A 108 -21.11 -0.24 30.11
N THR A 109 -21.73 0.95 30.17
CA THR A 109 -21.46 2.08 29.27
C THR A 109 -19.99 2.52 29.34
N GLY A 110 -19.40 2.53 30.54
CA GLY A 110 -17.98 2.86 30.74
C GLY A 110 -17.05 1.87 30.04
N LEU A 111 -17.31 0.57 30.17
CA LEU A 111 -16.56 -0.48 29.47
C LEU A 111 -16.71 -0.36 27.94
N PHE A 112 -17.93 -0.12 27.47
CA PHE A 112 -18.21 0.03 26.04
C PHE A 112 -17.53 1.28 25.45
N LYS A 113 -17.55 2.41 26.16
CA LYS A 113 -16.83 3.63 25.77
C LYS A 113 -15.34 3.40 25.62
N ASN A 114 -14.73 2.62 26.51
CA ASN A 114 -13.33 2.23 26.41
C ASN A 114 -13.07 1.34 25.20
N LEU A 115 -13.93 0.35 24.94
CA LEU A 115 -13.83 -0.53 23.77
C LEU A 115 -13.91 0.26 22.45
N VAL A 116 -14.91 1.14 22.32
CA VAL A 116 -15.10 1.99 21.14
C VAL A 116 -13.90 2.92 20.94
N SER A 117 -13.43 3.57 22.00
CA SER A 117 -12.27 4.47 21.92
C SER A 117 -10.97 3.75 21.53
N GLN A 118 -10.73 2.53 22.04
CA GLN A 118 -9.56 1.74 21.70
C GLN A 118 -9.63 1.12 20.29
N SER A 119 -10.83 0.85 19.76
CA SER A 119 -11.02 0.29 18.42
C SER A 119 -10.46 1.18 17.31
N LEU A 120 -10.49 2.50 17.47
CA LEU A 120 -9.86 3.44 16.53
C LEU A 120 -8.34 3.38 16.61
N THR A 121 -7.75 3.27 17.80
CA THR A 121 -6.29 3.28 17.94
C THR A 121 -5.67 1.97 17.46
N SER A 122 -6.30 0.80 17.69
CA SER A 122 -5.71 -0.47 17.21
C SER A 122 -5.93 -0.72 15.72
N ILE A 123 -7.09 -0.34 15.15
CA ILE A 123 -7.41 -0.59 13.74
C ILE A 123 -6.92 0.53 12.82
N CYS A 124 -6.95 1.78 13.28
CA CYS A 124 -6.59 2.96 12.47
C CYS A 124 -5.10 3.34 12.60
N CYS A 125 -4.41 2.98 13.69
CA CYS A 125 -3.06 3.47 13.98
C CYS A 125 -1.93 2.45 13.88
N ARG A 126 -1.84 1.59 12.85
CA ARG A 126 -0.54 0.92 12.63
C ARG A 126 0.12 0.92 11.28
N SER A 127 -0.52 0.70 10.13
CA SER A 127 0.27 0.70 8.87
C SER A 127 -0.52 0.80 7.56
N PHE A 128 -1.85 0.86 7.61
CA PHE A 128 -2.58 0.21 6.53
C PHE A 128 -3.13 1.09 5.40
N CYS A 129 -2.68 2.32 5.10
CA CYS A 129 -3.19 2.88 3.82
C CYS A 129 -2.58 4.10 3.12
N TYR A 130 -1.66 4.93 3.65
CA TYR A 130 -1.52 6.27 3.01
C TYR A 130 -0.15 6.84 2.66
N GLU A 131 0.98 6.21 2.99
CA GLU A 131 2.27 6.83 2.64
C GLU A 131 3.24 6.01 1.79
N TYR A 132 3.04 4.70 1.64
CA TYR A 132 4.06 3.87 0.99
C TYR A 132 3.82 3.57 -0.49
N PHE A 133 2.57 3.57 -0.97
CA PHE A 133 2.36 3.65 -2.42
C PHE A 133 2.39 5.11 -2.85
N ARG A 134 3.60 5.63 -3.07
CA ARG A 134 3.78 6.88 -3.82
C ARG A 134 3.22 6.63 -5.22
N PRO A 135 2.12 7.27 -5.64
CA PRO A 135 1.64 7.18 -7.03
C PRO A 135 2.71 7.64 -8.03
N ASP A 136 3.71 8.38 -7.55
CA ASP A 136 4.85 8.82 -8.33
C ASP A 136 5.82 7.68 -8.67
N LEU A 137 5.84 6.56 -7.94
CA LEU A 137 6.80 5.48 -8.15
C LEU A 137 6.58 4.75 -9.48
N LYS A 138 5.32 4.53 -9.85
CA LYS A 138 4.97 4.02 -11.18
C LYS A 138 5.30 5.04 -12.25
N LYS A 139 5.00 6.32 -12.01
CA LYS A 139 5.29 7.38 -12.99
C LYS A 139 6.78 7.47 -13.27
N THR A 140 7.63 7.35 -12.25
CA THR A 140 9.09 7.38 -12.40
C THR A 140 9.60 6.12 -13.10
N PHE A 141 9.03 4.95 -12.84
CA PHE A 141 9.31 3.72 -13.58
C PHE A 141 8.90 3.80 -15.07
N ASP A 142 7.65 4.17 -15.36
CA ASP A 142 7.13 4.30 -16.72
C ASP A 142 7.91 5.36 -17.52
N LYS A 143 8.35 6.43 -16.84
CA LYS A 143 9.25 7.42 -17.43
C LYS A 143 10.60 6.82 -17.79
N ALA A 144 11.26 6.13 -16.86
CA ALA A 144 12.56 5.49 -17.12
C ALA A 144 12.48 4.47 -18.26
N TRP A 145 11.38 3.71 -18.35
CA TRP A 145 11.10 2.81 -19.47
C TRP A 145 10.97 3.55 -20.81
N LYS A 146 10.18 4.62 -20.88
CA LYS A 146 10.00 5.41 -22.11
C LYS A 146 11.28 6.11 -22.54
N ASP A 147 12.06 6.61 -21.58
CA ASP A 147 13.35 7.25 -21.84
C ASP A 147 14.34 6.22 -22.44
N TYR A 148 14.34 4.98 -21.93
CA TYR A 148 15.10 3.87 -22.50
C TYR A 148 14.69 3.54 -23.95
N GLU A 149 13.38 3.33 -24.21
CA GLU A 149 12.89 3.02 -25.56
C GLU A 149 13.22 4.14 -26.56
N THR A 150 13.05 5.39 -26.13
CA THR A 150 13.31 6.57 -26.96
C THR A 150 14.78 6.66 -27.35
N LYS A 151 15.70 6.39 -26.40
CA LYS A 151 17.13 6.44 -26.68
C LYS A 151 17.58 5.28 -27.56
N LEU A 152 17.08 4.07 -27.30
CA LEU A 152 17.36 2.91 -28.13
C LEU A 152 16.94 3.16 -29.59
N GLY A 153 15.73 3.67 -29.81
CA GLY A 153 15.24 3.99 -31.15
C GLY A 153 16.02 5.09 -31.86
N LYS A 154 16.54 6.08 -31.12
CA LYS A 154 17.43 7.11 -31.68
C LYS A 154 18.76 6.51 -32.13
N ILE A 155 19.40 5.71 -31.28
CA ILE A 155 20.66 5.03 -31.61
C ILE A 155 20.46 4.14 -32.85
N GLU A 156 19.43 3.30 -32.87
CA GLU A 156 19.15 2.43 -34.03
C GLU A 156 18.94 3.22 -35.33
N LYS A 157 18.26 4.38 -35.26
CA LYS A 157 18.03 5.25 -36.41
C LYS A 157 19.32 5.93 -36.89
N GLU A 158 20.09 6.51 -35.97
CA GLU A 158 21.38 7.16 -36.27
C GLU A 158 22.37 6.17 -36.87
N LYS A 159 22.44 4.97 -36.28
CA LYS A 159 23.27 3.87 -36.79
C LYS A 159 22.83 3.39 -38.17
N ARG A 160 21.51 3.33 -38.45
CA ARG A 160 20.97 2.99 -39.78
C ARG A 160 21.23 4.08 -40.83
N GLU A 161 21.18 5.35 -40.44
CA GLU A 161 21.48 6.49 -41.32
C GLU A 161 22.97 6.58 -41.62
N HIS A 162 23.84 6.38 -40.62
CA HIS A 162 25.29 6.29 -40.79
C HIS A 162 25.68 5.17 -41.77
N ALA A 163 25.06 3.98 -41.66
CA ALA A 163 25.27 2.87 -42.58
C ALA A 163 24.87 3.20 -44.04
N LYS A 164 23.81 4.00 -44.23
CA LYS A 164 23.36 4.44 -45.56
C LYS A 164 24.28 5.52 -46.16
N GLN A 165 24.79 6.44 -45.35
CA GLN A 165 25.62 7.57 -45.80
C GLN A 165 27.04 7.16 -46.19
N HIS A 166 27.58 6.09 -45.62
CA HIS A 166 28.96 5.67 -45.89
C HIS A 166 29.10 4.62 -46.99
N GLY A 167 28.01 4.10 -47.57
CA GLY A 167 28.06 3.20 -48.73
C GLY A 167 28.98 1.97 -48.56
N LEU A 168 29.33 1.62 -47.32
CA LEU A 168 30.39 0.67 -47.00
C LEU A 168 29.88 -0.47 -46.12
N ILE A 169 30.23 -1.66 -46.59
CA ILE A 169 30.32 -2.92 -45.86
C ILE A 169 31.37 -2.71 -44.75
N ARG A 170 30.97 -2.85 -43.48
CA ARG A 170 31.82 -2.78 -42.26
C ARG A 170 32.30 -1.39 -41.83
N THR A 171 31.42 -0.65 -41.18
CA THR A 171 31.76 -0.19 -39.82
C THR A 171 30.92 -1.05 -38.90
N GLU A 172 31.53 -2.07 -38.30
CA GLU A 172 30.85 -2.92 -37.31
C GLU A 172 30.53 -2.02 -36.12
N ILE A 173 29.30 -1.54 -36.05
CA ILE A 173 28.79 -0.87 -34.86
C ILE A 173 28.85 -1.92 -33.76
N SER A 174 29.84 -1.80 -32.90
CA SER A 174 30.05 -2.76 -31.85
C SER A 174 28.85 -2.72 -30.92
N GLY A 175 28.30 -3.89 -30.57
CA GLY A 175 27.32 -3.98 -29.48
C GLY A 175 27.84 -3.35 -28.18
N GLY A 176 29.17 -3.21 -28.03
CA GLY A 176 29.82 -2.45 -26.98
C GLY A 176 29.51 -0.94 -26.99
N GLU A 177 29.52 -0.28 -28.16
CA GLU A 177 29.20 1.15 -28.26
C GLU A 177 27.74 1.43 -27.88
N ILE A 178 26.82 0.59 -28.37
CA ILE A 178 25.40 0.69 -28.02
C ILE A 178 25.21 0.40 -26.53
N ALA A 179 25.93 -0.59 -25.97
CA ALA A 179 25.86 -0.89 -24.56
C ALA A 179 26.36 0.27 -23.69
N GLU A 180 27.46 0.92 -24.04
CA GLU A 180 28.01 2.08 -23.32
C GLU A 180 27.06 3.29 -23.40
N GLU A 181 26.56 3.62 -24.59
CA GLU A 181 25.66 4.74 -24.79
C GLU A 181 24.30 4.54 -24.07
N MET A 182 23.83 3.30 -23.96
CA MET A 182 22.60 2.94 -23.24
C MET A 182 22.81 2.69 -21.73
N GLU A 183 24.03 2.78 -21.21
CA GLU A 183 24.31 2.41 -19.82
C GLU A 183 23.52 3.26 -18.83
N LYS A 184 23.49 4.58 -19.02
CA LYS A 184 22.78 5.50 -18.11
C LYS A 184 21.30 5.14 -17.96
N GLU A 185 20.62 4.85 -19.07
CA GLU A 185 19.20 4.54 -19.12
C GLU A 185 18.93 3.13 -18.59
N ARG A 186 19.82 2.15 -18.84
CA ARG A 186 19.74 0.82 -18.21
C ARG A 186 19.87 0.89 -16.68
N ARG A 187 20.84 1.64 -16.16
CA ARG A 187 21.04 1.83 -14.71
C ARG A 187 19.86 2.54 -14.07
N LEU A 188 19.31 3.56 -14.73
CA LEU A 188 18.13 4.26 -14.24
C LEU A 188 16.92 3.33 -14.19
N PHE A 189 16.69 2.52 -15.21
CA PHE A 189 15.61 1.52 -15.21
C PHE A 189 15.78 0.48 -14.10
N GLN A 190 16.99 -0.07 -13.91
CA GLN A 190 17.31 -1.00 -12.82
C GLN A 190 17.02 -0.38 -11.44
N LEU A 191 17.44 0.87 -11.23
CA LEU A 191 17.18 1.60 -9.98
C LEU A 191 15.68 1.77 -9.73
N GLN A 192 14.93 2.22 -10.74
CA GLN A 192 13.49 2.42 -10.60
C GLN A 192 12.76 1.09 -10.34
N MET A 193 13.22 -0.02 -10.93
CA MET A 193 12.67 -1.34 -10.63
C MET A 193 12.98 -1.78 -9.18
N CYS A 194 14.18 -1.50 -8.67
CA CYS A 194 14.53 -1.72 -7.27
C CYS A 194 13.64 -0.91 -6.33
N GLU A 195 13.40 0.38 -6.64
CA GLU A 195 12.54 1.24 -5.83
C GLU A 195 11.10 0.71 -5.76
N VAL A 196 10.51 0.31 -6.90
CA VAL A 196 9.19 -0.32 -6.95
C VAL A 196 9.13 -1.59 -6.09
N ARG A 197 10.10 -2.49 -6.24
CA ARG A 197 10.12 -3.75 -5.48
C ARG A 197 10.40 -3.56 -4.00
N ASN A 198 11.30 -2.65 -3.63
CA ASN A 198 11.61 -2.36 -2.22
C ASN A 198 10.37 -1.85 -1.48
N VAL A 199 9.60 -0.97 -2.12
CA VAL A 199 8.33 -0.47 -1.58
C VAL A 199 7.33 -1.63 -1.39
N VAL A 200 7.19 -2.51 -2.39
CA VAL A 200 6.30 -3.68 -2.28
C VAL A 200 6.77 -4.67 -1.20
N HIS A 201 8.07 -4.90 -1.07
CA HIS A 201 8.62 -5.82 -0.06
C HIS A 201 8.46 -5.28 1.36
N ILE A 202 8.66 -3.97 1.56
CA ILE A 202 8.41 -3.29 2.83
C ILE A 202 6.91 -3.34 3.17
N GLN A 203 6.03 -3.20 2.17
CA GLN A 203 4.58 -3.31 2.34
C GLN A 203 4.18 -4.71 2.85
N LEU A 204 4.62 -5.79 2.18
CA LEU A 204 4.33 -7.16 2.59
C LEU A 204 4.94 -7.51 3.96
N ALA A 205 6.12 -6.97 4.28
CA ALA A 205 6.74 -7.17 5.58
C ALA A 205 5.98 -6.45 6.70
N SER A 206 5.49 -5.24 6.43
CA SER A 206 4.66 -4.46 7.36
C SER A 206 3.30 -5.11 7.61
N GLU A 207 2.65 -5.64 6.57
CA GLU A 207 1.38 -6.36 6.66
C GLU A 207 1.54 -7.67 7.46
N ARG A 208 2.62 -8.43 7.22
CA ARG A 208 2.94 -9.62 8.01
C ARG A 208 3.22 -9.27 9.46
N ALA A 209 4.03 -8.25 9.74
CA ALA A 209 4.33 -7.83 11.10
C ALA A 209 3.06 -7.37 11.85
N SER A 210 2.11 -6.74 11.15
CA SER A 210 0.84 -6.30 11.73
C SER A 210 -0.09 -7.47 12.12
N LEU A 211 0.00 -8.61 11.42
CA LEU A 211 -0.75 -9.83 11.75
C LEU A 211 -0.21 -10.55 13.00
N TYR A 212 1.05 -10.34 13.38
CA TYR A 212 1.67 -10.94 14.57
C TYR A 212 1.50 -10.09 15.85
N PHE A 213 0.86 -8.93 15.76
CA PHE A 213 0.58 -8.05 16.91
C PHE A 213 -0.89 -8.09 17.38
N PHE A 214 -1.62 -9.14 16.99
CA PHE A 214 -2.91 -9.52 17.57
C PHE A 214 -2.76 -10.80 18.39
#